data_AF-A0A8S3AW83-F1
#
_entry.id   AF-A0A8S3AW83-F1
#
_cell.length_a   1.000
_cell.length_b   1.000
_cell.length_c   1.000
_cell.angle_alpha   90.00
_cell.angle_beta   90.00
_cell.angle_gamma   90.00
#
_symmetry.space_group_name_H-M   'P 1'
#
loop_
_entity.id
_entity.type
_entity.pdbx_description
1 polymer ?
#
loop_
_entity_poly.entity_id
_entity_poly.type
_entity_poly.pdbx_seq_one_letter_code
_entity_poly.pdbx_strand_id
1 'polypeptide(L)'
;KYYCPGIQYIFKADEDIHLNTPLLTRVISEYMKNETIAQIPTMFGWFRHKSRVDRNGRYLVTEEEYPGFYYPPYTFGIGYL
;
A
#
# COMPACT_ATOMS: atom_id res chain seq x y z
N LYS A 1 -19.61 5.21 -15.77
CA LYS A 1 -18.63 4.69 -16.76
C LYS A 1 -17.32 4.45 -16.03
N TYR A 2 -16.79 3.23 -16.04
CA TYR A 2 -15.51 2.90 -15.41
C TYR A 2 -14.38 3.02 -16.42
N TYR A 3 -13.25 3.60 -16.02
CA TYR A 3 -12.06 3.77 -16.86
C TYR A 3 -10.97 2.77 -16.44
N CYS A 4 -10.16 2.32 -17.39
CA CYS A 4 -9.05 1.37 -17.19
C CYS A 4 -9.42 0.01 -16.54
N PRO A 5 -10.55 -0.65 -16.90
CA PRO A 5 -10.95 -1.90 -16.25
C PRO A 5 -10.02 -3.10 -16.53
N GLY A 6 -9.13 -2.99 -17.53
CA GLY A 6 -8.23 -4.08 -17.96
C GLY A 6 -6.81 -4.01 -17.42
N ILE A 7 -6.50 -3.08 -16.51
CA ILE A 7 -5.16 -2.99 -15.91
C ILE A 7 -4.95 -4.13 -14.91
N GLN A 8 -3.75 -4.70 -14.90
CA GLN A 8 -3.41 -5.83 -14.04
C GLN A 8 -2.78 -5.40 -12.71
N TYR A 9 -2.15 -4.23 -12.68
CA TYR A 9 -1.40 -3.72 -11.53
C TYR A 9 -1.64 -2.21 -11.40
N ILE A 10 -1.70 -1.72 -10.17
CA ILE A 10 -1.85 -0.30 -9.85
C ILE A 10 -0.80 0.05 -8.81
N PHE A 11 0.18 0.87 -9.19
CA PHE A 11 1.04 1.50 -8.20
C PHE A 11 0.40 2.83 -7.77
N LYS A 12 0.02 2.94 -6.50
CA LYS A 12 -0.48 4.18 -5.91
C LYS A 12 0.61 4.82 -5.08
N ALA A 13 0.84 6.11 -5.28
CA ALA A 13 1.74 6.91 -4.46
C ALA A 13 1.35 8.38 -4.44
N ASP A 14 1.98 9.13 -3.54
CA ASP A 14 1.87 10.58 -3.45
C ASP A 14 2.76 11.25 -4.52
N GLU A 15 2.55 12.53 -4.79
CA GLU A 15 3.30 13.26 -5.84
C GLU A 15 4.73 13.67 -5.42
N ASP A 16 5.05 13.53 -4.14
CA ASP A 16 6.31 13.93 -3.52
C ASP A 16 7.31 12.78 -3.33
N ILE A 17 7.07 11.64 -3.99
CA ILE A 17 7.99 10.50 -3.98
C ILE A 17 8.87 10.44 -5.23
N HIS A 18 10.07 9.86 -5.08
CA HIS A 18 10.89 9.44 -6.22
C HIS A 18 10.72 7.95 -6.48
N LEU A 19 10.20 7.59 -7.65
CA LEU A 19 9.95 6.20 -8.05
C LEU A 19 10.95 5.70 -9.10
N ASN A 20 11.67 4.62 -8.78
CA ASN A 20 12.48 3.90 -9.76
C ASN A 20 11.58 3.01 -10.64
N THR A 21 11.01 3.60 -11.69
CA THR A 21 10.07 2.91 -12.60
C THR A 21 10.69 1.74 -13.38
N PRO A 22 11.97 1.76 -13.82
CA PRO A 22 12.60 0.58 -14.41
C PRO A 22 12.64 -0.61 -13.45
N LEU A 23 13.00 -0.38 -12.18
CA LEU A 23 13.04 -1.44 -11.17
C LEU A 23 11.64 -1.97 -10.88
N LEU A 24 10.64 -1.09 -10.73
CA LEU A 24 9.24 -1.50 -10.50
C LEU A 24 8.73 -2.40 -11.62
N THR A 25 8.99 -2.02 -12.88
CA THR A 25 8.57 -2.80 -14.05
C THR A 25 9.22 -4.18 -14.05
N ARG A 26 10.51 -4.25 -13.69
CA ARG A 26 11.25 -5.51 -13.56
C ARG A 26 10.67 -6.41 -12.47
N VAL A 27 10.33 -5.87 -11.30
CA VAL A 27 9.66 -6.61 -10.21
C VAL A 27 8.34 -7.20 -10.69
N ILE A 28 7.50 -6.42 -11.38
CA ILE A 28 6.24 -6.91 -11.92
C ILE A 28 6.46 -8.00 -12.97
N SER A 29 7.40 -7.81 -13.90
CA SER A 29 7.60 -8.75 -15.01
C SER A 29 8.30 -10.04 -14.62
N GLU A 30 9.23 -9.99 -13.66
CA GLU A 30 10.09 -11.13 -13.31
C GLU A 30 9.62 -11.85 -12.05
N TYR A 31 9.10 -11.14 -11.05
CA TYR A 31 8.64 -11.77 -9.82
C TYR A 31 7.15 -12.07 -9.89
N MET A 32 6.31 -11.06 -10.10
CA MET A 32 4.86 -11.26 -9.99
C MET A 32 4.28 -12.12 -11.12
N LYS A 33 4.87 -12.13 -12.32
CA LYS A 33 4.39 -13.00 -13.41
C LYS A 33 4.86 -14.46 -13.32
N ASN A 34 5.97 -14.72 -12.62
CA ASN A 34 6.55 -16.07 -12.54
C ASN A 34 6.09 -16.83 -11.29
N GLU A 35 5.50 -16.14 -10.32
CA GLU A 35 4.84 -16.76 -9.18
C GLU A 35 3.50 -17.38 -9.57
N THR A 36 3.13 -18.48 -8.90
CA THR A 36 1.75 -18.98 -9.02
C THR A 36 0.79 -17.94 -8.46
N ILE A 37 -0.38 -17.76 -9.08
CA ILE A 37 -1.39 -16.73 -8.69
C ILE A 37 -1.72 -16.79 -7.19
N ALA A 38 -1.61 -17.97 -6.55
CA ALA A 38 -1.83 -18.16 -5.12
C ALA A 38 -0.74 -17.57 -4.20
N GLN A 39 0.44 -17.22 -4.73
CA GLN A 39 1.60 -16.71 -3.98
C GLN A 39 1.84 -15.21 -4.19
N ILE A 40 1.16 -14.60 -5.17
CA ILE A 40 1.25 -13.16 -5.40
C ILE A 40 0.40 -12.47 -4.33
N PRO A 41 0.98 -11.65 -3.44
CA PRO A 41 0.18 -10.90 -2.49
C PRO A 41 -0.72 -9.92 -3.24
N THR A 42 -1.98 -9.80 -2.81
CA THR A 42 -2.96 -8.85 -3.38
C THR A 42 -2.49 -7.40 -3.32
N MET A 43 -1.53 -7.09 -2.44
CA MET A 43 -0.90 -5.78 -2.29
C MET A 43 0.55 -5.97 -1.87
N PHE A 44 1.45 -5.23 -2.50
CA PHE A 44 2.89 -5.25 -2.25
C PHE A 44 3.39 -3.87 -1.83
N GLY A 45 4.10 -3.82 -0.70
CA GLY A 45 4.61 -2.56 -0.17
C GLY A 45 5.08 -2.74 1.26
N TRP A 46 5.39 -1.62 1.91
CA TRP A 46 5.80 -1.65 3.31
C TRP A 46 4.58 -1.63 4.22
N PHE A 47 4.35 -2.72 4.93
CA PHE A 47 3.30 -2.81 5.93
C PHE A 47 3.77 -2.34 7.30
N ARG A 48 2.98 -1.48 7.92
CA ARG A 48 3.04 -1.25 9.36
C ARG A 48 2.09 -2.21 10.05
N HIS A 49 2.57 -2.84 11.11
CA HIS A 49 1.77 -3.70 11.97
C HIS A 49 1.74 -3.11 13.38
N LYS A 50 0.61 -3.28 14.07
CA LYS A 50 0.43 -2.80 15.45
C LYS A 50 0.83 -1.33 15.63
N SER A 51 0.51 -0.48 14.65
CA SER A 51 0.70 0.97 14.80
C SER A 51 -0.29 1.46 15.83
N ARG A 52 0.21 2.08 16.89
CA ARG A 52 -0.65 2.69 17.91
C ARG A 52 -1.44 3.83 17.27
N VAL A 53 -2.70 3.95 17.66
CA VAL A 53 -3.54 5.07 17.23
C VAL A 53 -2.97 6.37 17.80
N ASP A 54 -2.72 7.34 16.93
CA ASP A 54 -2.19 8.63 17.32
C ASP A 54 -3.28 9.40 18.08
N ARG A 55 -3.08 9.58 19.38
CA ARG A 55 -4.01 10.34 20.24
C ARG A 55 -3.62 11.82 20.38
N ASN A 56 -2.57 12.25 19.67
CA ASN A 56 -2.08 13.61 19.64
C ASN A 56 -1.36 13.92 18.32
N GLY A 57 -1.11 15.20 18.05
CA GLY A 57 -0.33 15.64 16.89
C GLY A 57 -1.11 15.75 15.58
N ARG A 58 -0.39 15.78 14.46
CA ARG A 58 -0.94 16.05 13.11
C ARG A 58 -1.96 15.01 12.64
N TYR A 59 -1.81 13.76 13.05
CA TYR A 59 -2.64 12.62 12.64
C TYR A 59 -3.55 12.14 13.78
N LEU A 60 -3.91 13.03 14.72
CA LEU A 60 -4.76 12.71 15.86
C LEU A 60 -6.08 12.07 15.41
N VAL A 61 -6.42 10.95 16.05
CA VAL A 61 -7.74 10.30 15.95
C VAL A 61 -8.29 10.10 17.36
N THR A 62 -9.51 10.55 17.60
CA THR A 62 -10.19 10.46 18.90
C THR A 62 -10.67 9.03 19.19
N GLU A 63 -10.94 8.72 20.46
CA GLU A 63 -11.50 7.41 20.83
C GLU A 63 -12.91 7.19 20.27
N GLU A 64 -13.67 8.26 20.05
CA GLU A 64 -14.99 8.21 19.42
C GLU A 64 -14.90 7.82 17.93
N GLU A 65 -13.95 8.40 17.19
CA GLU A 65 -13.72 8.06 15.76
C GLU A 65 -13.13 6.65 15.59
N TYR A 66 -12.24 6.26 16.49
CA TYR A 66 -11.64 4.93 16.48
C TYR A 66 -11.29 4.46 17.91
N PRO A 67 -12.08 3.54 18.49
CA PRO A 67 -11.90 3.10 19.88
C PRO A 67 -10.74 2.11 20.06
N GLY A 68 -10.20 1.54 18.98
CA GLY A 68 -9.08 0.59 19.06
C GLY A 68 -7.77 1.25 19.51
N PHE A 69 -6.89 0.47 20.14
CA PHE A 69 -5.54 0.94 20.52
C PHE A 69 -4.54 0.91 19.37
N TYR A 70 -4.76 0.02 18.39
CA TYR A 70 -3.88 -0.19 17.25
C TYR A 70 -4.68 -0.21 15.96
N TYR A 71 -4.13 0.39 14.92
CA TYR A 71 -4.65 0.25 13.56
C TYR A 71 -4.43 -1.19 13.03
N PRO A 72 -5.32 -1.67 12.13
CA PRO A 72 -5.05 -2.88 11.37
C PRO A 72 -3.79 -2.71 10.52
N PRO A 73 -3.15 -3.79 10.02
CA PRO A 73 -2.02 -3.67 9.12
C PRO A 73 -2.34 -2.82 7.88
N TYR A 74 -1.45 -1.91 7.52
CA TYR A 74 -1.63 -1.01 6.38
C TYR A 74 -0.31 -0.62 5.71
N THR A 75 -0.36 -0.29 4.43
CA THR A 75 0.71 0.41 3.70
C THR A 75 0.53 1.92 3.83
N PHE A 76 1.61 2.68 3.78
CA PHE A 76 1.62 4.13 4.04
C PHE A 76 2.23 4.91 2.87
N GLY A 77 2.25 6.25 2.98
CA GLY A 77 2.46 7.22 1.88
C GLY A 77 3.74 7.10 1.04
N ILE A 78 4.62 6.13 1.31
CA ILE A 78 5.77 5.82 0.44
C ILE A 78 5.36 5.11 -0.88
N GLY A 79 4.10 4.72 -0.99
CA GLY A 79 3.53 4.04 -2.15
C GLY A 79 3.43 2.52 -1.99
N TYR A 80 2.51 1.92 -2.74
CA TYR A 80 2.26 0.48 -2.77
C TYR A 80 1.72 0.04 -4.12
N LEU A 81 2.00 -1.21 -4.45
CA LEU A 81 1.63 -1.91 -5.69
C LEU A 81 0.47 -2.89 -5.44
#